data_AF-A0A9P6AE22-F1
#
_entry.id   AF-A0A9P6AE22-F1
#
_cell.length_a   1.000
_cell.length_b   1.000
_cell.length_c   1.000
_cell.angle_alpha   90.00
_cell.angle_beta   90.00
_cell.angle_gamma   90.00
#
_symmetry.space_group_name_H-M   'P 1'
#
loop_
_entity.id
_entity.type
_entity.pdbx_description
1 polymer ?
#
loop_
_entity_poly.entity_id
_entity_poly.type
_entity_poly.pdbx_seq_one_letter_code
_entity_poly.pdbx_strand_id
1 'polypeptide(L)'
;MPNSTYSACGESFIAVDGDRVKASTQYFSDTGVLAMLCHHNIPLVIASMWTAGEKQFYACALLDFLFKHLPHCWRIGVLYDIGCQMDQSLKKWNFMPNWSPHLEWGISIFHAYGHQWTCQLWYHPRKSTIWGLSDGEGCERFWSGLH
;
A
#
# COMPACT_ATOMS: atom_id res chain seq x y z
N MET A 1 17.73 2.62 3.37
CA MET A 1 18.18 3.52 2.28
C MET A 1 18.35 4.94 2.81
N PRO A 2 19.13 5.81 2.14
CA PRO A 2 19.25 7.22 2.49
C PRO A 2 17.91 7.97 2.39
N ASN A 3 17.67 8.97 3.25
CA ASN A 3 16.44 9.77 3.22
C ASN A 3 16.24 10.53 1.91
N SER A 4 17.33 10.99 1.27
CA SER A 4 17.28 11.69 -0.02
C SER A 4 16.62 10.86 -1.12
N THR A 5 16.82 9.54 -1.06
CA THR A 5 16.25 8.59 -2.01
C THR A 5 14.73 8.50 -1.89
N TYR A 6 14.21 8.47 -0.66
CA TYR A 6 12.77 8.41 -0.44
C TYR A 6 12.09 9.74 -0.77
N SER A 7 12.71 10.88 -0.43
CA SER A 7 12.21 12.20 -0.81
C SER A 7 12.08 12.34 -2.32
N ALA A 8 13.13 11.96 -3.07
CA ALA A 8 13.09 11.96 -4.54
C ALA A 8 11.99 11.04 -5.09
N CYS A 9 11.71 9.92 -4.42
CA CYS A 9 10.65 9.00 -4.81
C CYS A 9 9.25 9.54 -4.55
N GLY A 10 9.03 10.17 -3.39
CA GLY A 10 7.75 10.82 -3.06
C GLY A 10 7.44 11.99 -3.99
N GLU A 11 8.46 12.71 -4.44
CA GLU A 11 8.33 13.82 -5.39
C GLU A 11 8.13 13.35 -6.85
N SER A 12 8.71 12.21 -7.23
CA SER A 12 8.65 11.72 -8.61
C SER A 12 7.50 10.75 -8.89
N PHE A 13 7.03 10.03 -7.87
CA PHE A 13 5.98 9.01 -8.05
C PHE A 13 4.62 9.68 -8.14
N ILE A 14 4.04 9.67 -9.33
CA ILE A 14 2.66 10.09 -9.57
C ILE A 14 1.80 8.83 -9.49
N ALA A 15 1.14 8.62 -8.35
CA ALA A 15 0.00 7.70 -8.32
C ALA A 15 -1.05 8.21 -9.32
N VAL A 16 -1.62 7.32 -10.14
CA VAL A 16 -2.49 7.69 -11.25
C VAL A 16 -3.61 8.66 -10.80
N ASP A 17 -3.54 9.86 -11.39
CA ASP A 17 -4.54 10.93 -11.53
C ASP A 17 -5.24 11.48 -10.26
N GLY A 18 -4.65 12.53 -9.70
CA GLY A 18 -5.40 13.55 -8.95
C GLY A 18 -6.32 14.43 -9.82
N ASP A 19 -6.18 14.34 -11.16
CA ASP A 19 -6.85 15.18 -12.16
C ASP A 19 -8.05 14.53 -12.86
N ARG A 20 -8.34 13.25 -12.60
CA ARG A 20 -9.67 12.71 -12.90
C ARG A 20 -10.66 13.40 -11.97
N VAL A 21 -11.75 13.94 -12.55
CA VAL A 21 -12.87 14.52 -11.80
C VAL A 21 -13.27 13.54 -10.71
N LYS A 22 -12.83 13.83 -9.47
CA LYS A 22 -13.28 13.10 -8.29
C LYS A 22 -14.79 13.09 -8.34
N ALA A 23 -15.40 11.92 -8.11
CA ALA A 23 -16.84 11.81 -8.01
C ALA A 23 -17.36 13.00 -7.18
N SER A 24 -18.32 13.73 -7.74
CA SER A 24 -18.85 14.93 -7.11
C SER A 24 -19.25 14.59 -5.66
N THR A 25 -18.58 15.21 -4.70
CA THR A 25 -18.93 15.13 -3.26
C THR A 25 -20.33 15.69 -2.98
N GLN A 26 -20.99 16.25 -4.00
CA GLN A 26 -22.37 16.73 -3.97
C GLN A 26 -23.39 15.58 -4.00
N TYR A 27 -23.01 14.37 -4.45
CA TYR A 27 -23.91 13.20 -4.54
C TYR A 27 -23.41 11.94 -3.82
N PHE A 28 -22.11 11.80 -3.59
CA PHE A 28 -21.52 10.65 -2.91
C PHE A 28 -20.64 11.09 -1.74
N SER A 29 -20.89 10.53 -0.55
CA SER A 29 -20.04 10.71 0.64
C SER A 29 -18.70 9.98 0.52
N ASP A 30 -18.67 8.93 -0.30
CA ASP A 30 -17.51 8.09 -0.53
C ASP A 30 -16.72 8.61 -1.73
N THR A 31 -15.46 8.94 -1.48
CA THR A 31 -14.49 9.40 -2.48
C THR A 31 -13.72 8.25 -3.13
N GLY A 32 -13.90 7.02 -2.65
CA GLY A 32 -13.33 5.80 -3.18
C GLY A 32 -13.43 4.65 -2.18
N VAL A 33 -12.87 3.49 -2.54
CA VAL A 33 -12.80 2.29 -1.69
C VAL A 33 -11.36 1.84 -1.59
N LEU A 34 -10.92 1.50 -0.38
CA LEU A 34 -9.64 0.85 -0.14
C LEU A 34 -9.89 -0.61 0.26
N ALA A 35 -9.15 -1.54 -0.34
CA ALA A 35 -9.20 -2.95 0.04
C ALA A 35 -7.82 -3.50 0.36
N MET A 36 -7.82 -4.51 1.23
CA MET A 36 -6.69 -5.38 1.51
C MET A 36 -7.09 -6.79 1.17
N LEU A 37 -6.32 -7.42 0.29
CA LEU A 37 -6.54 -8.79 -0.15
C LEU A 37 -5.44 -9.69 0.38
N CYS A 38 -5.76 -10.97 0.57
CA CYS A 38 -4.72 -11.97 0.81
C CYS A 38 -3.97 -12.30 -0.49
N HIS A 39 -2.88 -13.07 -0.36
CA HIS A 39 -2.10 -13.56 -1.50
C HIS A 39 -2.93 -14.32 -2.56
N HIS A 40 -4.07 -14.90 -2.17
CA HIS A 40 -4.99 -15.61 -3.08
C HIS A 40 -6.00 -14.71 -3.78
N ASN A 41 -5.84 -13.38 -3.70
CA ASN A 41 -6.76 -12.38 -4.24
C ASN A 41 -8.18 -12.45 -3.64
N ILE A 42 -8.29 -12.87 -2.37
CA ILE A 42 -9.54 -12.85 -1.61
C ILE A 42 -9.55 -11.61 -0.73
N PRO A 43 -10.58 -10.74 -0.81
CA PRO A 43 -10.71 -9.58 0.07
C PRO A 43 -10.73 -10.00 1.55
N LEU A 44 -9.86 -9.39 2.35
CA LEU A 44 -9.82 -9.55 3.80
C LEU A 44 -10.55 -8.40 4.49
N VAL A 45 -10.31 -7.17 4.03
CA VAL A 45 -10.87 -5.94 4.59
C VAL A 45 -11.17 -4.98 3.45
N ILE A 46 -12.33 -4.35 3.48
CA ILE A 46 -12.73 -3.28 2.56
C ILE A 46 -13.23 -2.11 3.40
N ALA A 47 -12.79 -0.89 3.07
CA ALA A 47 -13.23 0.33 3.74
C ALA A 47 -13.58 1.41 2.73
N SER A 48 -14.70 2.09 2.98
CA SER A 48 -15.05 3.33 2.29
C SER A 48 -14.10 4.46 2.71
N MET A 49 -13.69 5.27 1.73
CA MET A 49 -12.88 6.46 1.95
C MET A 49 -13.76 7.71 1.93
N TRP A 50 -13.84 8.42 3.06
CA TRP A 50 -14.73 9.56 3.26
C TRP A 50 -14.02 10.91 3.09
N THR A 51 -12.71 10.90 2.88
CA THR A 51 -11.88 12.09 2.68
C THR A 51 -11.18 12.01 1.34
N ALA A 52 -11.10 13.12 0.62
CA ALA A 52 -10.41 13.17 -0.66
C ALA A 52 -8.93 12.73 -0.55
N GLY A 53 -8.55 11.79 -1.42
CA GLY A 53 -7.19 11.28 -1.58
C GLY A 53 -6.89 10.05 -0.73
N GLU A 54 -6.09 9.13 -1.28
CA GLU A 54 -5.51 8.01 -0.54
C GLU A 54 -4.49 8.55 0.47
N LYS A 55 -4.96 8.84 1.68
CA LYS A 55 -4.06 9.17 2.77
C LYS A 55 -3.56 7.87 3.40
N GLN A 56 -2.28 7.84 3.75
CA GLN A 56 -1.62 6.69 4.39
C GLN A 56 -2.36 6.18 5.64
N PHE A 57 -3.15 7.03 6.32
CA PHE A 57 -3.92 6.62 7.49
C PHE A 57 -4.96 5.52 7.19
N TYR A 58 -5.51 5.45 5.97
CA TYR A 58 -6.43 4.36 5.61
C TYR A 58 -5.70 3.02 5.56
N ALA A 59 -4.51 2.98 4.95
CA ALA A 59 -3.66 1.79 4.96
C ALA A 59 -3.27 1.39 6.39
N CYS A 60 -2.91 2.35 7.25
CA CYS A 60 -2.68 2.09 8.69
C CYS A 60 -3.90 1.48 9.37
N ALA A 61 -5.10 2.00 9.11
CA ALA A 61 -6.34 1.51 9.72
C ALA A 61 -6.67 0.07 9.30
N LEU A 62 -6.49 -0.27 8.02
CA LEU A 62 -6.67 -1.64 7.52
C LEU A 62 -5.65 -2.60 8.16
N LEU A 63 -4.39 -2.18 8.28
CA LEU A 63 -3.36 -2.97 8.95
C LEU A 63 -3.66 -3.17 10.43
N ASP A 64 -4.03 -2.11 11.16
CA ASP A 64 -4.39 -2.20 12.59
C ASP A 64 -5.59 -3.14 12.80
N PHE A 65 -6.59 -3.07 11.91
CA PHE A 65 -7.71 -4.01 11.92
C PHE A 65 -7.25 -5.45 11.68
N LEU A 66 -6.39 -5.69 10.68
CA LEU A 66 -5.87 -7.02 10.37
C LEU A 66 -5.10 -7.59 11.57
N PHE A 67 -4.17 -6.82 12.15
CA PHE A 67 -3.33 -7.27 13.25
C PHE A 67 -4.10 -7.61 14.53
N LYS A 68 -5.25 -6.97 14.78
CA LYS A 68 -6.16 -7.36 15.88
C LYS A 68 -6.70 -8.79 15.75
N HIS A 69 -6.70 -9.34 14.54
CA HIS A 69 -7.22 -10.68 14.24
C HIS A 69 -6.14 -11.71 13.95
N LEU A 70 -4.86 -11.33 14.05
CA LEU A 70 -3.73 -12.21 13.78
C LEU A 70 -2.86 -12.40 15.03
N PRO A 71 -2.17 -13.55 15.16
CA PRO A 71 -1.21 -13.75 16.24
C PRO A 71 -0.08 -12.71 16.20
N HIS A 72 0.25 -12.13 17.36
CA HIS A 72 1.31 -11.13 17.48
C HIS A 72 2.70 -11.61 17.02
N CYS A 73 2.95 -12.92 16.98
CA CYS A 73 4.23 -13.47 16.55
C CYS A 73 4.38 -13.56 15.02
N TRP A 74 3.32 -13.30 14.25
CA TRP A 74 3.39 -13.42 12.79
C TRP A 74 4.18 -12.27 12.18
N ARG A 75 4.84 -12.57 11.06
CA ARG A 75 5.41 -11.56 10.16
C ARG A 75 4.53 -11.49 8.92
N ILE A 76 4.23 -10.27 8.49
CA ILE A 76 3.30 -10.00 7.39
C ILE A 76 4.00 -9.19 6.34
N GLY A 77 3.99 -9.69 5.10
CA GLY A 77 4.41 -8.94 3.93
C GLY A 77 3.24 -8.14 3.36
N VAL A 78 3.47 -6.87 3.05
CA VAL A 78 2.50 -5.97 2.40
C VAL A 78 3.08 -5.47 1.07
N LEU A 79 2.42 -5.85 -0.02
CA LEU A 79 2.65 -5.24 -1.34
C LEU A 79 1.68 -4.08 -1.50
N TYR A 80 2.21 -2.88 -1.67
CA TYR A 80 1.43 -1.66 -1.79
C TYR A 80 2.12 -0.69 -2.75
N ASP A 81 1.35 0.00 -3.58
CA ASP A 81 1.87 0.87 -4.64
C ASP A 81 2.85 1.92 -4.11
N ILE A 82 2.60 2.45 -2.91
CA ILE A 82 3.50 3.38 -2.20
C ILE A 82 4.17 2.73 -0.97
N GLY A 83 4.40 1.42 -1.00
CA GLY A 83 4.97 0.65 0.11
C GLY A 83 6.31 1.20 0.61
N CYS A 84 7.17 1.73 -0.28
CA CYS A 84 8.42 2.38 0.11
C CYS A 84 8.21 3.64 0.95
N GLN A 85 7.20 4.45 0.61
CA GLN A 85 6.86 5.68 1.32
C GLN A 85 6.19 5.35 2.66
N MET A 86 5.35 4.31 2.67
CA MET A 86 4.69 3.82 3.88
C MET A 86 5.71 3.28 4.89
N ASP A 87 6.63 2.43 4.44
CA ASP A 87 7.74 1.93 5.26
C ASP A 87 8.54 3.08 5.90
N GLN A 88 8.92 4.07 5.09
CA GLN A 88 9.63 5.24 5.59
C GLN A 88 8.80 6.04 6.59
N SER A 89 7.51 6.24 6.32
CA SER A 89 6.62 7.04 7.17
C SER A 89 6.41 6.38 8.53
N LEU A 90 6.20 5.06 8.56
CA LEU A 90 6.09 4.30 9.81
C LEU A 90 7.38 4.41 10.64
N LYS A 91 8.55 4.26 10.01
CA LYS A 91 9.86 4.38 10.69
C LYS A 91 10.14 5.80 11.18
N LYS A 92 9.87 6.82 10.35
CA LYS A 92 10.16 8.22 10.65
C LYS A 92 9.33 8.75 11.82
N TRP A 93 8.05 8.40 11.86
CA TRP A 93 7.10 8.92 12.84
C TRP A 93 6.82 7.95 13.99
N ASN A 94 7.47 6.77 13.98
CA ASN A 94 7.22 5.69 14.93
C ASN A 94 5.73 5.33 15.03
N PHE A 95 5.03 5.32 13.89
CA PHE A 95 3.64 4.88 13.82
C PHE A 95 3.58 3.35 13.93
N MET A 96 2.56 2.85 14.64
CA MET A 96 2.33 1.41 14.85
C MET A 96 3.57 0.65 15.38
N PRO A 97 4.19 1.10 16.49
CA PRO A 97 5.47 0.55 16.97
C PRO A 97 5.40 -0.93 17.34
N ASN A 98 4.22 -1.41 17.75
CA ASN A 98 4.01 -2.83 18.09
C ASN A 98 3.98 -3.73 16.84
N TRP A 99 3.71 -3.17 15.67
CA TRP A 99 3.48 -3.92 14.43
C TRP A 99 4.56 -3.69 13.38
N SER A 100 5.19 -2.52 13.37
CA SER A 100 6.26 -2.16 12.44
C SER A 100 7.39 -3.22 12.37
N PRO A 101 7.86 -3.82 13.48
CA PRO A 101 8.86 -4.90 13.44
C PRO A 101 8.39 -6.21 12.77
N HIS A 102 7.07 -6.37 12.65
CA HIS A 102 6.41 -7.54 12.08
C HIS A 102 6.05 -7.34 10.61
N LEU A 103 6.27 -6.14 10.06
CA LEU A 103 5.92 -5.79 8.69
C LEU A 103 7.13 -5.85 7.76
N GLU A 104 6.94 -6.50 6.62
CA GLU A 104 7.82 -6.41 5.47
C GLU A 104 7.09 -5.67 4.35
N TRP A 105 7.78 -4.75 3.67
CA TRP A 105 7.19 -3.90 2.64
C TRP A 105 7.74 -4.23 1.25
N GLY A 106 6.85 -4.26 0.27
CA GLY A 106 7.20 -4.29 -1.14
C GLY A 106 6.24 -3.44 -1.96
N ILE A 107 6.60 -3.21 -3.22
CA ILE A 107 5.76 -2.47 -4.19
C ILE A 107 5.24 -3.47 -5.22
N SER A 108 3.98 -3.39 -5.59
CA SER A 108 3.39 -4.19 -6.66
C SER A 108 4.24 -4.13 -7.94
N ILE A 109 4.34 -5.25 -8.67
CA ILE A 109 5.41 -5.48 -9.65
C ILE A 109 5.41 -4.45 -10.78
N PHE A 110 4.24 -4.02 -11.26
CA PHE A 110 4.16 -3.04 -12.34
C PHE A 110 4.43 -1.63 -11.81
N HIS A 111 3.89 -1.33 -10.63
CA HIS A 111 4.08 -0.05 -9.96
C HIS A 111 5.55 0.20 -9.59
N ALA A 112 6.30 -0.84 -9.23
CA ALA A 112 7.70 -0.72 -8.81
C ALA A 112 8.56 0.06 -9.84
N TYR A 113 8.32 -0.12 -11.14
CA TYR A 113 9.06 0.58 -12.20
C TYR A 113 8.78 2.09 -12.26
N GLY A 114 7.65 2.56 -11.70
CA GLY A 114 7.33 3.98 -11.55
C GLY A 114 8.10 4.66 -10.41
N HIS A 115 8.75 3.89 -9.53
CA HIS A 115 9.56 4.43 -8.43
C HIS A 115 11.02 4.62 -8.83
N GLN A 116 11.77 5.34 -7.99
CA GLN A 116 13.21 5.55 -8.16
C GLN A 116 13.96 4.22 -8.28
N TRP A 117 15.07 4.22 -9.05
CA TRP A 117 15.90 3.02 -9.29
C TRP A 117 16.24 2.23 -8.02
N THR A 118 16.57 2.95 -6.96
CA THR A 118 16.84 2.40 -5.65
C THR A 118 15.60 1.71 -5.05
N CYS A 119 14.40 2.28 -5.15
CA CYS A 119 13.17 1.60 -4.71
C CYS A 119 12.93 0.30 -5.49
N GLN A 120 13.28 0.27 -6.77
CA GLN A 120 13.24 -0.95 -7.59
C GLN A 120 14.25 -2.01 -7.12
N LEU A 121 15.36 -1.63 -6.47
CA LEU A 121 16.30 -2.60 -5.92
C LEU A 121 15.84 -3.18 -4.59
N TRP A 122 15.23 -2.35 -3.74
CA TRP A 122 14.94 -2.71 -2.34
C TRP A 122 13.50 -3.20 -2.10
N TYR A 123 12.53 -2.69 -2.83
CA TYR A 123 11.10 -2.98 -2.61
C TYR A 123 10.46 -3.79 -3.74
N HIS A 124 11.18 -4.05 -4.83
CA HIS A 124 10.63 -4.82 -5.94
C HIS A 124 10.49 -6.31 -5.56
N PRO A 125 9.32 -6.94 -5.74
CA PRO A 125 9.03 -8.27 -5.21
C PRO A 125 9.95 -9.34 -5.78
N ARG A 126 10.33 -9.22 -7.07
CA ARG A 126 11.32 -10.11 -7.71
C ARG A 126 12.74 -10.04 -7.12
N LYS A 127 13.05 -9.09 -6.23
CA LYS A 127 14.35 -8.97 -5.56
C LYS A 127 14.38 -9.60 -4.18
N SER A 128 13.26 -10.14 -3.70
CA SER A 128 13.16 -10.80 -2.40
C SER A 128 12.35 -12.09 -2.49
N THR A 129 12.83 -13.15 -1.85
CA THR A 129 12.18 -14.47 -1.86
C THR A 129 10.92 -14.53 -1.00
N ILE A 130 10.73 -13.57 -0.08
CA ILE A 130 9.58 -13.55 0.85
C ILE A 130 8.24 -13.43 0.14
N TRP A 131 8.24 -12.90 -1.08
CA TRP A 131 7.04 -12.66 -1.88
C TRP A 131 6.62 -13.87 -2.74
N GLY A 132 7.50 -14.87 -2.89
CA GLY A 132 7.25 -16.00 -3.78
C GLY A 132 6.94 -15.56 -5.21
N LEU A 133 5.76 -15.94 -5.72
CA LEU A 133 5.25 -15.53 -7.03
C LEU A 133 4.22 -14.40 -6.97
N SER A 134 4.05 -13.75 -5.82
CA SER A 134 3.16 -12.59 -5.68
C SER A 134 3.61 -11.45 -6.60
N ASP A 135 2.68 -10.90 -7.36
CA ASP A 135 2.88 -9.67 -8.13
C ASP A 135 2.34 -8.43 -7.41
N GLY A 136 1.44 -8.57 -6.44
CA GLY A 136 0.84 -7.44 -5.71
C GLY A 136 -0.37 -6.83 -6.41
N GLU A 137 -0.78 -7.35 -7.57
CA GLU A 137 -1.85 -6.77 -8.41
C GLU A 137 -3.25 -7.29 -8.02
N GLY A 138 -3.41 -7.66 -6.74
CA GLY A 138 -4.64 -8.27 -6.21
C GLY A 138 -5.82 -7.33 -6.30
N CYS A 139 -5.62 -6.08 -5.85
CA CYS A 139 -6.63 -5.04 -5.84
C CYS A 139 -7.13 -4.76 -7.26
N GLU A 140 -6.23 -4.57 -8.22
CA GLU A 140 -6.52 -4.28 -9.62
C GLU A 140 -7.40 -5.36 -10.25
N ARG A 141 -7.08 -6.63 -9.99
CA ARG A 141 -7.92 -7.76 -10.45
C ARG A 141 -9.28 -7.77 -9.79
N PHE A 142 -9.34 -7.54 -8.47
CA PHE A 142 -10.61 -7.48 -7.75
C PHE A 142 -11.50 -6.35 -8.29
N TRP A 143 -10.94 -5.16 -8.51
CA TRP A 143 -11.66 -4.03 -9.10
C TRP A 143 -12.14 -4.31 -10.51
N SER A 144 -11.32 -4.98 -11.33
CA SER A 144 -11.72 -5.35 -12.70
C SER A 144 -12.97 -6.25 -12.74
N GLY A 145 -13.21 -7.04 -11.69
CA GLY A 145 -14.37 -7.92 -11.58
C GLY A 145 -15.63 -7.27 -11.00
N LEU A 146 -15.57 -5.99 -10.59
CA LEU A 146 -16.72 -5.23 -10.11
C LEU A 146 -17.40 -4.39 -11.21
N HIS A 147 -16.94 -4.55 -12.46
CA HIS A 147 -17.45 -3.86 -13.64
C HIS A 147 -18.36 -4.73 -14.50
#